data_AF-A0A7K1G9D2-F1
#
_entry.id   AF-A0A7K1G9D2-F1
#
_cell.length_a   1.000
_cell.length_b   1.000
_cell.length_c   1.000
_cell.angle_alpha   90.00
_cell.angle_beta   90.00
_cell.angle_gamma   90.00
#
_symmetry.space_group_name_H-M   'P 1'
#
loop_
_entity.id
_entity.type
_entity.pdbx_description
1 polymer ?
#
loop_
_entity_poly.entity_id
_entity_poly.type
_entity_poly.pdbx_seq_one_letter_code
_entity_poly.pdbx_strand_id
1 'polypeptide(L)'
;MQKDTLNDLFDNLKGEFDINEPNKGHENRFLDKLTASDSASVDSEMTSRFNWKPFLAIAASLVICFSVFATLQSEPEAMDLASVSPEMSEAQDFFTATIQTELKKLNNERSPLTEKVITDALNRIELLEKEYQNLKTDLNESNNDQRVIYAMISNFQNRIDILNTVLEQIETIKELKTNNDEPKNTI
;
A
#
# COMPACT_ATOMS: atom_id res chain seq x y z
N MET A 1 -0.08 -13.98 -68.77
CA MET A 1 -0.02 -12.56 -69.14
C MET A 1 -1.20 -11.87 -68.48
N GLN A 2 -0.94 -11.14 -67.40
CA GLN A 2 -1.95 -10.45 -66.60
C GLN A 2 -2.17 -9.08 -67.24
N LYS A 3 -3.39 -8.78 -67.68
CA LYS A 3 -3.73 -7.49 -68.30
C LYS A 3 -3.74 -6.42 -67.22
N ASP A 4 -3.01 -5.33 -67.45
CA ASP A 4 -2.87 -4.20 -66.52
C ASP A 4 -4.17 -3.39 -66.46
N THR A 5 -5.11 -3.89 -65.66
CA THR A 5 -6.43 -3.31 -65.41
C THR A 5 -6.42 -1.82 -65.04
N LEU A 6 -5.35 -1.32 -64.41
CA LEU A 6 -5.22 0.11 -64.11
C LEU A 6 -4.95 0.95 -65.35
N ASN A 7 -4.11 0.49 -66.27
CA ASN A 7 -3.85 1.23 -67.50
C ASN A 7 -5.13 1.32 -68.35
N ASP A 8 -5.90 0.22 -68.41
CA ASP A 8 -7.21 0.22 -69.07
C ASP A 8 -8.20 1.19 -68.40
N LEU A 9 -8.23 1.29 -67.07
CA LEU A 9 -9.09 2.26 -66.36
C LEU A 9 -8.69 3.71 -66.66
N PHE A 10 -7.40 4.04 -66.61
CA PHE A 10 -6.94 5.39 -66.90
C PHE A 10 -7.09 5.76 -68.37
N ASP A 11 -6.88 4.82 -69.30
CA ASP A 11 -7.11 5.06 -70.72
C ASP A 11 -8.59 5.26 -71.05
N ASN A 12 -9.50 4.57 -70.35
CA ASN A 12 -10.95 4.80 -70.51
C ASN A 12 -11.42 6.12 -69.89
N LEU A 13 -10.76 6.62 -68.84
CA LEU A 13 -11.13 7.88 -68.18
C LEU A 13 -10.42 9.11 -68.78
N LYS A 14 -9.47 8.91 -69.72
CA LYS A 14 -8.79 10.01 -70.42
C LYS A 14 -9.80 10.84 -71.22
N GLY A 15 -10.01 12.07 -70.77
CA GLY A 15 -10.92 13.03 -71.41
C GLY A 15 -12.30 13.13 -70.76
N GLU A 16 -12.62 12.27 -69.78
CA GLU A 16 -13.86 12.38 -68.99
C GLU A 16 -13.73 13.23 -67.72
N PHE A 17 -12.50 13.58 -67.33
CA PHE A 17 -12.28 14.45 -66.18
C PHE A 17 -12.74 15.87 -66.49
N ASP A 18 -13.69 16.35 -65.70
CA ASP A 18 -14.14 17.73 -65.76
C ASP A 18 -13.02 18.66 -65.26
N ILE A 19 -12.44 19.42 -66.19
CA ILE A 19 -11.39 20.40 -65.93
C ILE A 19 -11.94 21.82 -65.71
N ASN A 20 -13.26 21.99 -65.73
CA ASN A 20 -13.88 23.30 -65.56
C ASN A 20 -13.89 23.71 -64.09
N GLU A 21 -13.80 25.02 -63.85
CA GLU A 21 -13.94 25.56 -62.51
C GLU A 21 -15.39 25.37 -62.03
N PRO A 22 -15.59 24.89 -60.78
CA PRO A 22 -16.94 24.69 -60.27
C PRO A 22 -17.71 26.02 -60.18
N ASN A 23 -19.04 25.93 -60.28
CA ASN A 23 -19.93 27.10 -60.19
C ASN A 23 -19.63 27.94 -58.93
N LYS A 24 -19.61 29.27 -59.09
CA LYS A 24 -19.36 30.22 -58.00
C LYS A 24 -20.13 29.86 -56.72
N GLY A 25 -19.44 29.94 -55.58
CA GLY A 25 -19.97 29.55 -54.28
C GLY A 25 -19.96 28.03 -53.99
N HIS A 26 -19.33 27.22 -54.85
CA HIS A 26 -19.14 25.78 -54.59
C HIS A 26 -18.39 25.52 -53.28
N GLU A 27 -17.32 26.28 -53.02
CA GLU A 27 -16.56 26.17 -51.76
C GLU A 27 -17.44 26.38 -50.53
N ASN A 28 -18.27 27.43 -50.52
CA ASN A 28 -19.21 27.68 -49.43
C ASN A 28 -20.22 26.53 -49.28
N ARG A 29 -20.83 26.06 -50.37
CA ARG A 29 -21.76 24.90 -50.31
C ARG A 29 -21.05 23.62 -49.84
N PHE A 30 -19.78 23.46 -50.18
CA PHE A 30 -18.97 22.33 -49.72
C PHE A 30 -18.67 22.45 -48.23
N LEU A 31 -18.26 23.62 -47.75
CA LEU A 31 -18.07 23.92 -46.32
C LEU A 31 -19.37 23.76 -45.52
N ASP A 32 -20.50 24.23 -46.06
CA ASP A 32 -21.82 24.04 -45.45
C ASP A 32 -22.16 22.54 -45.36
N LYS A 33 -21.81 21.74 -46.37
CA LYS A 33 -22.05 20.29 -46.35
C LYS A 33 -21.07 19.54 -45.43
N LEU A 34 -19.82 19.99 -45.35
CA LEU A 34 -18.81 19.44 -44.45
C LEU A 34 -19.19 19.72 -43.00
N THR A 35 -19.53 20.97 -42.70
CA THR A 35 -20.01 21.39 -41.38
C THR A 35 -21.36 20.77 -41.05
N ALA A 36 -22.28 20.56 -42.00
CA ALA A 36 -23.52 19.80 -41.76
C ALA A 36 -23.28 18.30 -41.56
N SER A 37 -22.15 17.76 -42.04
CA SER A 37 -21.77 16.35 -41.81
C SER A 37 -21.04 16.19 -40.47
N ASP A 38 -20.24 17.17 -40.05
CA ASP A 38 -19.65 17.23 -38.70
C ASP A 38 -20.70 17.64 -37.65
N SER A 39 -21.69 18.45 -38.03
CA SER A 39 -22.82 18.91 -37.20
C SER A 39 -24.08 18.04 -37.35
N ALA A 40 -24.00 16.92 -38.07
CA ALA A 40 -24.84 15.75 -37.80
C ALA A 40 -24.43 15.04 -36.49
N SER A 41 -23.49 15.65 -35.75
CA SER A 41 -23.30 15.48 -34.32
C SER A 41 -23.58 16.77 -33.51
N VAL A 42 -24.45 17.66 -34.01
CA VAL A 42 -25.20 18.57 -33.12
C VAL A 42 -26.31 17.74 -32.50
N ASP A 43 -26.27 17.65 -31.18
CA ASP A 43 -27.42 17.50 -30.31
C ASP A 43 -28.52 16.61 -30.89
N SER A 44 -28.22 15.30 -30.92
CA SER A 44 -29.23 14.46 -30.31
C SER A 44 -29.24 14.85 -28.84
N GLU A 45 -30.18 15.73 -28.46
CA GLU A 45 -30.91 15.52 -27.22
C GLU A 45 -31.52 14.12 -27.28
N MET A 46 -30.67 13.12 -27.14
CA MET A 46 -31.04 11.88 -26.53
C MET A 46 -31.18 12.28 -25.07
N THR A 47 -32.32 12.88 -24.74
CA THR A 47 -32.96 12.62 -23.45
C THR A 47 -33.27 11.13 -23.44
N SER A 48 -32.22 10.34 -23.33
CA SER A 48 -32.29 9.01 -22.81
C SER A 48 -32.92 9.25 -21.45
N ARG A 49 -34.23 8.96 -21.37
CA ARG A 49 -34.89 8.64 -20.13
C ARG A 49 -34.30 7.33 -19.61
N PHE A 50 -32.96 7.25 -19.55
CA PHE A 50 -32.29 6.30 -18.74
C PHE A 50 -32.77 6.63 -17.35
N ASN A 51 -33.66 5.81 -16.83
CA ASN A 51 -34.02 5.91 -15.44
C ASN A 51 -32.75 5.50 -14.70
N TRP A 52 -31.91 6.47 -14.34
CA TRP A 52 -30.78 6.27 -13.44
C TRP A 52 -31.26 5.89 -12.04
N LYS A 53 -32.56 6.04 -11.75
CA LYS A 53 -33.19 5.70 -10.46
C LYS A 53 -32.80 4.30 -9.95
N PRO A 54 -32.90 3.20 -10.73
CA PRO A 54 -32.39 1.88 -10.33
C PRO A 54 -30.88 1.86 -10.10
N PHE A 55 -30.06 2.53 -10.92
CA PHE A 55 -28.60 2.57 -10.74
C PHE A 55 -28.20 3.40 -9.51
N LEU A 56 -28.94 4.45 -9.20
CA LEU A 56 -28.78 5.25 -7.98
C LEU A 56 -29.15 4.43 -6.75
N ALA A 57 -30.21 3.63 -6.81
CA ALA A 57 -30.56 2.70 -5.74
C ALA A 57 -29.49 1.62 -5.54
N ILE A 58 -28.93 1.08 -6.63
CA ILE A 58 -27.82 0.11 -6.58
C ILE A 58 -26.57 0.76 -5.98
N ALA A 59 -26.17 1.94 -6.47
CA ALA A 59 -25.02 2.67 -5.94
C ALA A 59 -25.20 3.02 -4.46
N ALA A 60 -26.38 3.52 -4.06
CA ALA A 60 -26.70 3.81 -2.67
C ALA A 60 -26.66 2.54 -1.80
N SER A 61 -27.16 1.41 -2.30
CA SER A 61 -27.09 0.13 -1.58
C SER A 61 -25.65 -0.33 -1.39
N LEU A 62 -24.78 -0.17 -2.40
CA LEU A 62 -23.37 -0.49 -2.28
C LEU A 62 -22.68 0.46 -1.28
N VAL A 63 -22.94 1.76 -1.35
CA VAL A 63 -22.38 2.74 -0.39
C VAL A 63 -22.82 2.42 1.03
N ILE A 64 -24.08 2.06 1.26
CA ILE A 64 -24.59 1.66 2.58
C ILE A 64 -23.97 0.34 3.03
N CYS A 65 -23.87 -0.66 2.15
CA CYS A 65 -23.21 -1.92 2.48
C CYS A 65 -21.73 -1.72 2.80
N PHE A 66 -21.02 -0.89 2.03
CA PHE A 66 -19.62 -0.54 2.28
C PHE A 66 -19.45 0.27 3.55
N SER A 67 -20.35 1.21 3.86
CA SER A 67 -20.26 2.00 5.09
C SER A 67 -20.55 1.16 6.31
N VAL A 68 -21.58 0.30 6.29
CA VAL A 68 -21.89 -0.64 7.37
C VAL A 68 -20.76 -1.67 7.52
N PHE A 69 -20.19 -2.16 6.42
CA PHE A 69 -19.04 -3.07 6.47
C PHE A 69 -17.81 -2.39 7.09
N ALA A 70 -17.51 -1.14 6.70
CA ALA A 70 -16.40 -0.37 7.25
C ALA A 70 -16.59 -0.06 8.74
N THR A 71 -17.81 0.25 9.20
CA THR A 71 -18.08 0.49 10.61
C THR A 71 -18.09 -0.79 11.44
N LEU A 72 -18.51 -1.93 10.88
CA LEU A 72 -18.42 -3.23 11.54
C LEU A 72 -16.97 -3.76 11.64
N GLN A 73 -16.08 -3.33 10.75
CA GLN A 73 -14.64 -3.66 10.80
C GLN A 73 -13.78 -2.62 11.51
N SER A 74 -14.38 -1.51 11.97
CA SER A 74 -13.69 -0.59 12.86
C SER A 74 -13.60 -1.24 14.24
N GLU A 75 -12.55 -2.04 14.44
CA GLU A 75 -12.10 -2.37 15.79
C GLU A 75 -11.93 -1.03 16.54
N PRO A 76 -12.55 -0.85 17.72
CA PRO A 76 -12.30 0.35 18.51
C PRO A 76 -10.79 0.47 18.68
N GLU A 77 -10.23 1.68 18.48
CA GLU A 77 -8.80 1.90 18.69
C GLU A 77 -8.46 1.38 20.09
N ALA A 78 -7.73 0.26 20.13
CA ALA A 78 -7.48 -0.44 21.36
C ALA A 78 -6.68 0.49 22.27
N MET A 79 -7.25 0.80 23.45
CA MET A 79 -6.57 1.62 24.45
C MET A 79 -5.17 1.07 24.69
N ASP A 80 -4.18 1.92 24.51
CA ASP A 80 -2.79 1.63 24.79
C ASP A 80 -2.24 2.62 25.81
N LEU A 81 -0.94 2.53 26.11
CA LEU A 81 -0.32 3.40 27.11
C LEU A 81 -0.47 4.88 26.73
N ALA A 82 -0.44 5.21 25.44
CA ALA A 82 -0.62 6.58 24.95
C ALA A 82 -2.01 7.16 25.23
N SER A 83 -3.02 6.31 25.39
CA SER A 83 -4.38 6.75 25.75
C SER A 83 -4.55 7.19 27.20
N VAL A 84 -3.58 6.91 28.08
CA VAL A 84 -3.67 7.19 29.53
C VAL A 84 -3.36 8.65 29.88
N SER A 85 -2.26 9.18 29.35
CA SER A 85 -1.83 10.58 29.57
C SER A 85 -0.81 11.00 28.50
N PRO A 86 -0.58 12.32 28.31
CA PRO A 86 0.45 12.81 27.41
C PRO A 86 1.85 12.24 27.72
N GLU A 87 2.22 12.15 29.00
CA GLU A 87 3.50 11.61 29.43
C GLU A 87 3.62 10.11 29.13
N MET A 88 2.51 9.37 29.23
CA MET A 88 2.46 7.96 28.88
C MET A 88 2.53 7.72 27.37
N SER A 89 2.00 8.65 26.57
CA SER A 89 2.22 8.67 25.12
C SER A 89 3.69 8.86 24.77
N GLU A 90 4.35 9.85 25.38
CA GLU A 90 5.79 10.08 25.17
C GLU A 90 6.62 8.86 25.57
N ALA A 91 6.26 8.21 26.69
CA ALA A 91 6.92 6.99 27.13
C ALA A 91 6.74 5.84 26.13
N GLN A 92 5.53 5.63 25.62
CA GLN A 92 5.25 4.62 24.60
C GLN A 92 6.07 4.87 23.33
N ASP A 93 6.14 6.11 22.86
CA ASP A 93 6.92 6.48 21.67
C ASP A 93 8.41 6.20 21.89
N PHE A 94 8.94 6.60 23.06
CA PHE A 94 10.33 6.34 23.43
C PHE A 94 10.68 4.85 23.44
N PHE A 95 9.87 4.02 24.10
CA PHE A 95 10.12 2.58 24.17
C PHE A 95 9.99 1.91 22.81
N THR A 96 8.98 2.31 22.01
CA THR A 96 8.78 1.76 20.66
C THR A 96 9.97 2.09 19.76
N ALA A 97 10.43 3.33 19.75
CA ALA A 97 11.60 3.75 18.98
C ALA A 97 12.89 3.02 19.43
N THR A 98 13.05 2.82 20.74
CA THR A 98 14.17 2.08 21.32
C THR A 98 14.16 0.61 20.85
N ILE A 99 13.02 -0.08 20.99
CA ILE A 99 12.86 -1.48 20.58
C ILE A 99 13.13 -1.64 19.08
N GLN A 100 12.62 -0.73 18.23
CA GLN A 100 12.89 -0.75 16.80
C GLN A 100 14.39 -0.60 16.49
N THR A 101 15.07 0.30 17.21
CA THR A 101 16.50 0.52 17.06
C THR A 101 17.30 -0.73 17.45
N GLU A 102 16.98 -1.33 18.60
CA GLU A 102 17.66 -2.54 19.07
C GLU A 102 17.37 -3.76 18.19
N LEU A 103 16.13 -3.93 17.70
CA LEU A 103 15.80 -4.95 16.71
C LEU A 103 16.60 -4.78 15.42
N LYS A 104 16.82 -3.55 14.96
CA LYS A 104 17.65 -3.28 13.79
C LYS A 104 19.10 -3.68 14.02
N LYS A 105 19.67 -3.35 15.18
CA LYS A 105 21.03 -3.80 15.56
C LYS A 105 21.09 -5.33 15.58
N LEU A 106 20.13 -5.98 16.25
CA LEU A 106 20.07 -7.43 16.36
C LEU A 106 19.99 -8.13 14.99
N ASN A 107 19.21 -7.58 14.06
CA ASN A 107 19.12 -8.12 12.70
C ASN A 107 20.41 -7.96 11.89
N ASN A 108 21.15 -6.86 12.09
CA ASN A 108 22.45 -6.67 11.43
C ASN A 108 23.51 -7.66 11.93
N GLU A 109 23.30 -8.23 13.11
CA GLU A 109 24.16 -9.23 13.73
C GLU A 109 23.90 -10.67 13.27
N ARG A 110 22.95 -10.85 12.34
CA ARG A 110 22.52 -12.17 11.87
C ARG A 110 23.57 -12.84 10.99
N SER A 111 23.94 -14.06 11.38
CA SER A 111 24.90 -14.91 10.68
C SER A 111 24.64 -16.38 11.04
N PRO A 112 25.19 -17.37 10.30
CA PRO A 112 25.03 -18.78 10.68
C PRO A 112 25.48 -19.11 12.11
N LEU A 113 26.41 -18.34 12.67
CA LEU A 113 26.93 -18.51 14.03
C LEU A 113 25.95 -17.98 15.10
N THR A 114 25.21 -16.91 14.79
CA THR A 114 24.35 -16.17 15.73
C THR A 114 22.86 -16.47 15.54
N GLU A 115 22.50 -17.13 14.44
CA GLU A 115 21.13 -17.40 13.98
C GLU A 115 20.21 -17.97 15.05
N LYS A 116 20.71 -18.97 15.79
CA LYS A 116 19.92 -19.67 16.81
C LYS A 116 19.51 -18.72 17.95
N VAL A 117 20.47 -17.99 18.51
CA VAL A 117 20.21 -17.08 19.64
C VAL A 117 19.32 -15.93 19.20
N ILE A 118 19.51 -15.41 17.99
CA ILE A 118 18.64 -14.36 17.43
C ILE A 118 17.21 -14.86 17.25
N THR A 119 17.03 -16.05 16.70
CA THR A 119 15.69 -16.63 16.47
C THR A 119 14.97 -16.88 17.80
N ASP A 120 15.66 -17.43 18.79
CA ASP A 120 15.12 -17.65 20.13
C ASP A 120 14.71 -16.32 20.79
N ALA A 121 15.50 -15.26 20.60
CA ALA A 121 15.17 -13.92 21.08
C ALA A 121 13.92 -13.35 20.41
N LEU A 122 13.83 -13.43 19.08
CA LEU A 122 12.68 -12.93 18.32
C LEU A 122 11.38 -13.64 18.73
N ASN A 123 11.42 -14.95 18.97
CA ASN A 123 10.27 -15.71 19.46
C ASN A 123 9.79 -15.21 20.83
N ARG A 124 10.73 -14.86 21.74
CA ARG A 124 10.38 -14.28 23.05
C ARG A 124 9.80 -12.88 22.92
N ILE A 125 10.33 -12.06 22.02
CA ILE A 125 9.78 -10.73 21.73
C ILE A 125 8.37 -10.83 21.17
N GLU A 126 8.11 -11.80 20.29
CA GLU A 126 6.76 -12.04 19.76
C GLU A 126 5.77 -12.45 20.85
N LEU A 127 6.21 -13.28 21.81
CA LEU A 127 5.39 -13.64 22.96
C LEU A 127 5.04 -12.40 23.81
N LEU A 128 6.03 -11.57 24.12
CA LEU A 128 5.81 -10.33 24.88
C LEU A 128 4.92 -9.35 24.12
N GLU A 129 5.02 -9.26 22.80
CA GLU A 129 4.11 -8.43 22.00
C GLU A 129 2.66 -8.93 22.11
N LYS A 130 2.43 -10.25 22.05
CA LYS A 130 1.08 -10.83 22.25
C LYS A 130 0.56 -10.53 23.65
N GLU A 131 1.41 -10.63 24.67
CA GLU A 131 1.04 -10.24 26.04
C GLU A 131 0.68 -8.76 26.13
N TYR A 132 1.40 -7.87 25.44
CA TYR A 132 1.07 -6.45 25.37
C TYR A 132 -0.31 -6.20 24.75
N GLN A 133 -0.68 -6.93 23.70
CA GLN A 133 -2.02 -6.83 23.12
C GLN A 133 -3.12 -7.23 24.11
N ASN A 134 -2.90 -8.27 24.92
CA ASN A 134 -3.84 -8.63 25.99
C ASN A 134 -3.92 -7.53 27.06
N LEU A 135 -2.78 -6.93 27.43
CA LEU A 135 -2.75 -5.83 28.40
C LEU A 135 -3.51 -4.58 27.91
N LYS A 136 -3.57 -4.32 26.59
CA LYS A 136 -4.43 -3.27 26.03
C LYS A 136 -5.91 -3.52 26.32
N THR A 137 -6.36 -4.77 26.15
CA THR A 137 -7.73 -5.18 26.50
C THR A 137 -7.97 -5.02 28.00
N ASP A 138 -7.06 -5.51 28.84
CA ASP A 138 -7.16 -5.37 30.30
C ASP A 138 -7.19 -3.90 30.75
N LEU A 139 -6.44 -3.03 30.07
CA LEU A 139 -6.38 -1.59 30.40
C LEU A 139 -7.74 -0.92 30.17
N ASN A 140 -8.38 -1.24 29.05
CA ASN A 140 -9.72 -0.77 28.73
C ASN A 140 -10.77 -1.32 29.71
N GLU A 141 -10.76 -2.64 29.95
CA GLU A 141 -11.74 -3.29 30.84
C GLU A 141 -11.60 -2.86 32.31
N SER A 142 -10.37 -2.57 32.75
CA SER A 142 -10.08 -2.15 34.11
C SER A 142 -10.22 -0.63 34.34
N ASN A 143 -10.59 0.13 33.31
CA ASN A 143 -10.68 1.60 33.34
C ASN A 143 -9.37 2.26 33.82
N ASN A 144 -8.27 1.95 33.13
CA ASN A 144 -6.92 2.48 33.40
C ASN A 144 -6.34 2.10 34.76
N ASP A 145 -6.48 0.83 35.19
CA ASP A 145 -5.87 0.36 36.43
C ASP A 145 -4.34 0.51 36.39
N GLN A 146 -3.78 1.18 37.41
CA GLN A 146 -2.35 1.44 37.54
C GLN A 146 -1.49 0.16 37.49
N ARG A 147 -2.03 -0.98 37.94
CA ARG A 147 -1.34 -2.27 37.88
C ARG A 147 -1.19 -2.77 36.45
N VAL A 148 -2.19 -2.54 35.59
CA VAL A 148 -2.13 -2.89 34.17
C VAL A 148 -1.14 -1.95 33.47
N ILE A 149 -1.19 -0.66 33.77
CA ILE A 149 -0.21 0.33 33.28
C ILE A 149 1.23 -0.10 33.63
N TYR A 150 1.46 -0.52 34.88
CA TYR A 150 2.76 -1.04 35.31
C TYR A 150 3.18 -2.30 34.53
N ALA A 151 2.25 -3.23 34.30
CA ALA A 151 2.52 -4.43 33.51
C ALA A 151 2.87 -4.09 32.05
N MET A 152 2.19 -3.10 31.45
CA MET A 152 2.50 -2.61 30.10
C MET A 152 3.89 -2.00 30.00
N ILE A 153 4.28 -1.17 30.98
CA ILE A 153 5.63 -0.59 31.06
C ILE A 153 6.67 -1.71 31.25
N SER A 154 6.40 -2.66 32.15
CA SER A 154 7.30 -3.79 32.39
C SER A 154 7.46 -4.66 31.15
N ASN A 155 6.41 -4.84 30.35
CA ASN A 155 6.51 -5.55 29.07
C ASN A 155 7.50 -4.88 28.10
N PHE A 156 7.42 -3.55 27.94
CA PHE A 156 8.40 -2.80 27.15
C PHE A 156 9.83 -2.97 27.67
N GLN A 157 10.01 -2.87 28.99
CA GLN A 157 11.32 -3.05 29.62
C GLN A 157 11.89 -4.45 29.37
N ASN A 158 11.08 -5.50 29.57
CA ASN A 158 11.48 -6.89 29.34
C ASN A 158 11.92 -7.13 27.89
N ARG A 159 11.23 -6.51 26.92
CA ARG A 159 11.61 -6.61 25.51
C ARG A 159 12.99 -5.99 25.26
N ILE A 160 13.24 -4.81 25.82
CA ILE A 160 14.53 -4.12 25.70
C ILE A 160 15.64 -4.95 26.37
N ASP A 161 15.38 -5.48 27.56
CA ASP A 161 16.34 -6.29 28.30
C ASP A 161 16.73 -7.57 27.54
N ILE A 162 15.76 -8.24 26.91
CA ILE A 162 16.02 -9.41 26.05
C ILE A 162 16.91 -9.01 24.87
N LEU A 163 16.59 -7.91 24.18
CA LEU A 163 17.36 -7.45 23.02
C LEU A 163 18.81 -7.12 23.40
N ASN A 164 19.00 -6.37 24.48
CA ASN A 164 20.34 -6.02 24.98
C ASN A 164 21.14 -7.25 25.39
N THR A 165 20.54 -8.14 26.19
CA THR A 165 21.18 -9.38 26.64
C THR A 165 21.64 -10.24 25.47
N VAL A 166 20.84 -10.30 24.39
CA VAL A 166 21.17 -11.11 23.21
C VAL A 166 22.28 -10.47 22.39
N LEU A 167 22.31 -9.14 22.28
CA LEU A 167 23.41 -8.42 21.64
C LEU A 167 24.74 -8.68 22.36
N GLU A 168 24.76 -8.64 23.69
CA GLU A 168 25.95 -8.98 24.50
C GLU A 168 26.38 -10.45 24.31
N GLN A 169 25.42 -11.38 24.25
CA GLN A 169 25.72 -12.79 23.96
C GLN A 169 26.33 -12.97 22.58
N ILE A 170 25.85 -12.23 21.57
CA ILE A 170 26.41 -12.27 20.22
C ILE A 170 27.86 -11.77 20.20
N GLU A 171 28.15 -10.68 20.90
CA GLU A 171 29.52 -10.16 21.03
C GLU A 171 30.44 -11.22 21.63
N THR A 172 30.01 -11.84 22.73
CA THR A 172 30.75 -12.95 23.38
C THR A 172 31.00 -14.12 22.41
N ILE A 173 30.00 -14.51 21.62
CA ILE A 173 30.13 -15.60 20.64
C ILE A 173 31.17 -15.26 19.56
N LYS A 174 31.20 -14.01 19.09
CA LYS A 174 32.17 -13.55 18.08
C LYS A 174 33.60 -13.51 18.62
N GLU A 175 33.79 -13.02 19.84
CA GLU A 175 35.10 -13.01 20.51
C GLU A 175 35.66 -14.42 20.66
N LEU A 176 34.82 -15.37 21.12
CA LEU A 176 35.23 -16.76 21.29
C LEU A 176 35.63 -17.41 19.96
N LYS A 177 34.94 -17.14 18.86
CA LYS A 177 35.36 -17.64 17.54
C LYS A 177 36.72 -17.06 17.14
N THR A 178 36.91 -15.75 17.29
CA THR A 178 38.14 -15.06 16.90
C THR A 178 39.36 -15.61 17.64
N ASN A 179 39.23 -15.86 18.95
CA ASN A 179 40.31 -16.42 19.78
C ASN A 179 40.64 -17.88 19.47
N ASN A 180 39.71 -18.66 18.92
CA ASN A 180 39.95 -20.06 18.53
C ASN A 180 40.59 -20.20 17.14
N ASP A 181 40.48 -19.17 16.30
CA ASP A 181 41.03 -19.13 14.94
C ASP A 181 42.49 -18.58 14.90
N GLU A 182 43.06 -18.14 16.03
CA GLU A 182 44.49 -17.82 16.11
C GLU A 182 45.34 -19.11 16.06
N PRO A 183 46.30 -19.24 15.13
CA PRO A 183 47.18 -20.40 15.09
C PRO A 183 48.01 -20.43 16.37
N LYS A 184 47.88 -21.52 17.14
CA LYS A 184 48.79 -21.84 18.25
C LYS A 184 50.21 -22.00 17.70
N ASN A 185 50.93 -20.89 17.59
CA ASN A 185 52.35 -20.91 17.26
C ASN A 185 53.08 -21.43 18.50
N THR A 186 53.15 -22.75 18.59
CA THR A 186 53.89 -23.45 19.64
C THR A 186 55.34 -23.50 19.16
N ILE A 187 56.22 -22.84 19.92
CA ILE A 187 57.68 -22.79 19.71
C ILE A 187 58.29 -24.18 19.86
#